data_AF-A0A2E5ZG12-F1
#
_entry.id   AF-A0A2E5ZG12-F1
#
_cell.length_a   1.000
_cell.length_b   1.000
_cell.length_c   1.000
_cell.angle_alpha   90.00
_cell.angle_beta   90.00
_cell.angle_gamma   90.00
#
_symmetry.space_group_name_H-M   'P 1'
#
loop_
_entity.id
_entity.type
_entity.pdbx_description
1 polymer ?
#
loop_
_entity_poly.entity_id
_entity_poly.type
_entity_poly.pdbx_seq_one_letter_code
_entity_poly.pdbx_strand_id
1 'polypeptide(L)'
;MTVPLEYRALADRFEAIRAEVDRTPDALVPRSIMRGIAAGLSRAPSLRRNDPMKSHQQRSLWGRLADEAAARPEQVGFVLLGEGGRAELAERLGVPHRTLTARLDGWRRTRPRLVVPYSGRRKAGGAPLVAVQLPAVSDLVLWAATVRAVPDAVDGRPPHPLLVADAAERLAMLDTRGPATDGWPDLDDAVEDLGAAIVRKGGEPPARRLETGRRR
;
A
#
# COMPACT_ATOMS: atom_id res chain seq x y z
N MET A 1 10.61 -1.58 22.12
CA MET A 1 9.42 -1.75 21.26
C MET A 1 9.46 -3.15 20.66
N THR A 2 8.41 -3.97 20.84
CA THR A 2 8.34 -5.30 20.22
C THR A 2 7.82 -5.13 18.79
N VAL A 3 8.68 -5.38 17.79
CA VAL A 3 8.31 -5.36 16.37
C VAL A 3 7.90 -6.76 15.90
N PRO A 4 6.87 -6.89 15.04
CA PRO A 4 6.48 -8.18 14.46
C PRO A 4 7.61 -8.83 13.66
N LEU A 5 7.68 -10.17 13.64
CA LEU A 5 8.65 -10.90 12.83
C LEU A 5 8.38 -10.71 11.33
N GLU A 6 7.10 -10.67 10.95
CA GLU A 6 6.65 -10.41 9.60
C GLU A 6 7.08 -9.04 9.10
N TYR A 7 7.10 -8.03 9.99
CA TYR A 7 7.63 -6.72 9.65
C TYR A 7 9.12 -6.82 9.31
N ARG A 8 9.92 -7.48 10.16
CA ARG A 8 11.36 -7.64 9.93
C ARG A 8 11.64 -8.33 8.59
N ALA A 9 10.98 -9.45 8.33
CA ALA A 9 11.18 -10.19 7.08
C ALA A 9 10.91 -9.35 5.82
N LEU A 10 9.86 -8.51 5.83
CA LEU A 10 9.52 -7.66 4.70
C LEU A 10 10.42 -6.41 4.60
N ALA A 11 10.81 -5.83 5.75
CA ALA A 11 11.77 -4.74 5.80
C ALA A 11 13.16 -5.20 5.30
N ASP A 12 13.62 -6.38 5.72
CA ASP A 12 14.88 -6.97 5.28
C ASP A 12 14.88 -7.25 3.77
N ARG A 13 13.74 -7.70 3.22
CA ARG A 13 13.59 -7.87 1.77
C ARG A 13 13.64 -6.53 1.02
N PHE A 14 12.96 -5.51 1.53
CA PHE A 14 13.01 -4.17 0.94
C PHE A 14 14.45 -3.62 0.99
N GLU A 15 15.13 -3.81 2.11
CA GLU A 15 16.52 -3.38 2.32
C GLU A 15 17.49 -4.11 1.39
N ALA A 16 17.30 -5.42 1.17
CA ALA A 16 18.11 -6.18 0.22
C ALA A 16 18.01 -5.62 -1.21
N ILE A 17 16.78 -5.35 -1.68
CA ILE A 17 16.55 -4.72 -3.00
C ILE A 17 17.21 -3.34 -3.06
N ARG A 18 17.07 -2.54 -2.00
CA ARG A 18 17.64 -1.20 -1.90
C ARG A 18 19.16 -1.21 -1.97
N ALA A 19 19.79 -2.13 -1.23
CA ALA A 19 21.24 -2.25 -1.14
C ALA A 19 21.86 -2.69 -2.48
N GLU A 20 21.16 -3.51 -3.25
CA GLU A 20 21.61 -3.96 -4.58
C GLU A 20 21.80 -2.80 -5.57
N VAL A 21 20.97 -1.75 -5.46
CA VAL A 21 20.97 -0.62 -6.41
C VAL A 21 21.49 0.69 -5.81
N ASP A 22 22.02 0.64 -4.57
CA ASP A 22 22.56 1.77 -3.80
C ASP A 22 21.69 3.04 -3.84
N ARG A 23 20.41 2.90 -3.49
CA ARG A 23 19.46 4.02 -3.44
C ARG A 23 18.96 4.29 -2.03
N THR A 24 18.55 5.53 -1.76
CA THR A 24 17.75 5.80 -0.55
C THR A 24 16.35 5.19 -0.71
N PRO A 25 15.63 4.90 0.39
CA PRO A 25 14.26 4.38 0.31
C PRO A 25 13.35 5.27 -0.56
N ASP A 26 13.44 6.59 -0.39
CA ASP A 26 12.67 7.56 -1.18
C ASP A 26 13.12 7.66 -2.63
N ALA A 27 14.38 7.37 -2.95
CA ALA A 27 14.85 7.31 -4.33
C ALA A 27 14.41 6.03 -5.03
N LEU A 28 14.25 4.92 -4.31
CA LEU A 28 13.77 3.64 -4.84
C LEU A 28 12.25 3.65 -5.02
N VAL A 29 11.52 4.00 -3.95
CA VAL A 29 10.04 4.09 -3.94
C VAL A 29 9.63 5.50 -3.50
N PRO A 30 9.57 6.47 -4.44
CA PRO A 30 9.25 7.84 -4.11
C PRO A 30 7.82 8.04 -3.58
N ARG A 31 7.62 9.18 -2.93
CA ARG A 31 6.31 9.63 -2.41
C ARG A 31 5.18 9.55 -3.44
N SER A 32 5.46 9.75 -4.73
CA SER A 32 4.45 9.63 -5.80
C SER A 32 3.88 8.22 -5.90
N ILE A 33 4.72 7.19 -5.80
CA ILE A 33 4.31 5.77 -5.82
C ILE A 33 3.51 5.48 -4.56
N MET A 34 4.00 5.88 -3.40
CA MET A 34 3.31 5.69 -2.12
C MET A 34 1.92 6.33 -2.12
N ARG A 35 1.78 7.54 -2.68
CA ARG A 35 0.48 8.20 -2.88
C ARG A 35 -0.41 7.45 -3.86
N GLY A 36 0.14 6.90 -4.94
CA GLY A 36 -0.58 6.04 -5.86
C GLY A 36 -1.20 4.83 -5.16
N ILE A 37 -0.39 4.13 -4.35
CA ILE A 37 -0.84 2.98 -3.54
C ILE A 37 -2.00 3.38 -2.61
N ALA A 38 -1.83 4.45 -1.81
CA ALA A 38 -2.86 4.90 -0.87
C ALA A 38 -4.15 5.33 -1.55
N ALA A 39 -4.04 6.06 -2.66
CA ALA A 39 -5.17 6.52 -3.46
C ALA A 39 -5.93 5.33 -4.08
N GLY A 40 -5.22 4.33 -4.59
CA GLY A 40 -5.83 3.15 -5.16
C GLY A 40 -6.54 2.30 -4.12
N LEU A 41 -5.90 2.09 -2.95
CA LEU A 41 -6.51 1.36 -1.84
C LEU A 41 -7.75 2.05 -1.30
N SER A 42 -7.77 3.38 -1.26
CA SER A 42 -8.94 4.15 -0.84
C SER A 42 -10.17 3.88 -1.72
N ARG A 43 -9.96 3.52 -3.00
CA ARG A 43 -11.01 3.21 -3.98
C ARG A 43 -11.29 1.71 -4.11
N ALA A 44 -10.34 0.84 -3.77
CA ALA A 44 -10.44 -0.60 -3.98
C ALA A 44 -11.70 -1.27 -3.39
N PRO A 45 -12.18 -0.93 -2.17
CA PRO A 45 -13.35 -1.55 -1.57
C PRO A 45 -14.61 -1.48 -2.43
N SER A 46 -14.84 -0.38 -3.15
CA SER A 46 -16.02 -0.23 -4.02
C SER A 46 -15.96 -1.06 -5.30
N LEU A 47 -14.77 -1.56 -5.69
CA LEU A 47 -14.58 -2.45 -6.83
C LEU A 47 -14.69 -3.93 -6.47
N ARG A 48 -14.81 -4.24 -5.17
CA ARG A 48 -15.01 -5.61 -4.70
C ARG A 48 -16.47 -5.99 -4.93
N ARG A 49 -16.70 -7.24 -5.33
CA ARG A 49 -18.05 -7.81 -5.49
C ARG A 49 -18.91 -7.63 -4.24
N ASN A 50 -18.31 -7.75 -3.06
CA ASN A 50 -18.92 -7.43 -1.79
C ASN A 50 -18.12 -6.30 -1.14
N ASP A 51 -18.62 -5.06 -1.22
CA ASP A 51 -17.98 -3.90 -0.59
C ASP A 51 -17.92 -4.11 0.95
N PRO A 52 -16.72 -4.27 1.54
CA PRO A 52 -16.57 -4.43 2.98
C PRO A 52 -16.82 -3.11 3.75
N MET A 53 -17.02 -1.99 3.05
CA MET A 53 -17.12 -0.64 3.61
C MET A 53 -18.44 0.04 3.22
N LYS A 54 -19.51 -0.29 3.95
CA LYS A 54 -20.88 0.13 3.61
C LYS A 54 -21.18 1.62 3.81
N SER A 55 -20.31 2.38 4.49
CA SER A 55 -20.57 3.79 4.80
C SER A 55 -19.40 4.69 4.42
N HIS A 56 -19.72 5.96 4.14
CA HIS A 56 -18.72 6.99 3.86
C HIS A 56 -17.68 7.11 4.99
N GLN A 57 -18.10 7.03 6.25
CA GLN A 57 -17.21 7.07 7.40
C GLN A 57 -16.21 5.90 7.42
N GLN A 58 -16.65 4.69 7.02
CA GLN A 58 -15.76 3.53 6.92
C GLN A 58 -14.72 3.73 5.82
N ARG A 59 -15.13 4.24 4.66
CA ARG A 59 -14.24 4.54 3.54
C ARG A 59 -13.22 5.63 3.90
N SER A 60 -13.66 6.69 4.56
CA SER A 60 -12.77 7.75 5.05
C SER A 60 -11.77 7.26 6.09
N LEU A 61 -12.19 6.41 7.05
CA LEU A 61 -11.28 5.80 8.01
C LEU A 61 -10.27 4.87 7.33
N TRP A 62 -10.72 4.09 6.34
CA TRP A 62 -9.85 3.21 5.56
C TRP A 62 -8.81 4.00 4.77
N GLY A 63 -9.21 5.08 4.08
CA GLY A 63 -8.28 5.93 3.34
C GLY A 63 -7.18 6.50 4.23
N ARG A 64 -7.54 7.02 5.42
CA ARG A 64 -6.55 7.49 6.41
C ARG A 64 -5.61 6.39 6.90
N LEU A 65 -6.12 5.17 7.09
CA LEU A 65 -5.26 4.03 7.46
C LEU A 65 -4.33 3.61 6.31
N ALA A 66 -4.81 3.66 5.07
CA ALA A 66 -3.99 3.42 3.88
C ALA A 66 -2.90 4.49 3.72
N ASP A 67 -3.22 5.76 4.00
CA ASP A 67 -2.24 6.86 4.03
C ASP A 67 -1.15 6.66 5.09
N GLU A 68 -1.54 6.24 6.31
CA GLU A 68 -0.58 5.91 7.38
C GLU A 68 0.33 4.74 6.97
N ALA A 69 -0.24 3.66 6.43
CA ALA A 69 0.53 2.49 5.99
C ALA A 69 1.44 2.79 4.79
N ALA A 70 1.07 3.78 3.97
CA ALA A 70 1.83 4.27 2.84
C ALA A 70 2.60 5.58 3.15
N ALA A 71 2.83 5.90 4.43
CA ALA A 71 3.55 7.11 4.80
C ALA A 71 5.04 7.00 4.46
N ARG A 72 5.62 5.81 4.64
CA ARG A 72 7.05 5.55 4.58
C ARG A 72 7.36 4.22 3.89
N PRO A 73 8.17 4.19 2.82
CA PRO A 73 8.44 2.96 2.08
C PRO A 73 9.16 1.90 2.93
N GLU A 74 10.06 2.29 3.83
CA GLU A 74 10.80 1.39 4.73
C GLU A 74 9.92 0.71 5.79
N GLN A 75 8.67 1.18 5.96
CA GLN A 75 7.70 0.52 6.80
C GLN A 75 6.92 -0.58 6.07
N VAL A 76 7.05 -0.68 4.74
CA VAL A 76 6.56 -1.76 3.89
C VAL A 76 5.09 -2.12 4.19
N GLY A 77 4.23 -1.11 4.38
CA GLY A 77 2.80 -1.29 4.65
C GLY A 77 2.41 -1.55 6.11
N PHE A 78 3.35 -1.39 7.05
CA PHE A 78 3.06 -1.46 8.48
C PHE A 78 2.89 -0.07 9.09
N VAL A 79 1.86 0.08 9.91
CA VAL A 79 1.75 1.17 10.87
C VAL A 79 2.29 0.66 12.20
N LEU A 80 3.51 1.06 12.55
CA LEU A 80 4.17 0.70 13.81
C LEU A 80 3.72 1.65 14.93
N LEU A 81 3.44 1.08 16.10
CA LEU A 81 2.86 1.78 17.24
C LEU A 81 3.78 1.72 18.45
N GLY A 82 3.83 2.82 19.20
CA GLY A 82 4.56 2.93 20.45
C GLY A 82 3.79 2.36 21.63
N GLU A 83 4.03 2.92 22.81
CA GLU A 83 3.39 2.45 24.05
C GLU A 83 1.88 2.73 24.10
N GLY A 84 1.42 3.75 23.37
CA GLY A 84 -0.01 4.07 23.26
C GLY A 84 -0.80 3.06 22.44
N GLY A 85 -0.13 2.25 21.62
CA GLY A 85 -0.69 1.13 20.89
C GLY A 85 -1.96 1.51 20.10
N ARG A 86 -3.09 0.91 20.45
CA ARG A 86 -4.34 1.18 19.74
C ARG A 86 -4.94 2.56 20.06
N ALA A 87 -4.70 3.12 21.23
CA ALA A 87 -5.16 4.48 21.55
C ALA A 87 -4.45 5.51 20.67
N GLU A 88 -3.13 5.35 20.53
CA GLU A 88 -2.30 6.14 19.61
C GLU A 88 -2.79 6.04 18.16
N LEU A 89 -3.07 4.82 17.66
CA LEU A 89 -3.63 4.67 16.31
C LEU A 89 -5.00 5.34 16.15
N ALA A 90 -5.85 5.28 17.18
CA ALA A 90 -7.18 5.90 17.15
C ALA A 90 -7.08 7.43 17.08
N GLU A 91 -6.13 8.01 17.81
CA GLU A 91 -5.83 9.44 17.79
C GLU A 91 -5.31 9.89 16.42
N ARG A 92 -4.29 9.20 15.87
CA ARG A 92 -3.77 9.49 14.51
C ARG A 92 -4.88 9.44 13.45
N LEU A 93 -5.78 8.46 13.57
CA LEU A 93 -6.90 8.29 12.65
C LEU A 93 -8.13 9.12 13.02
N GLY A 94 -8.08 9.97 14.05
CA GLY A 94 -9.17 10.84 14.48
C GLY A 94 -10.51 10.11 14.68
N VAL A 95 -10.51 8.96 15.35
CA VAL A 95 -11.71 8.17 15.65
C VAL A 95 -11.73 7.63 17.08
N PRO A 96 -12.91 7.35 17.66
CA PRO A 96 -12.98 6.72 18.97
C PRO A 96 -12.33 5.33 19.00
N HIS A 97 -11.66 5.00 20.11
CA HIS A 97 -10.97 3.71 20.28
C HIS A 97 -11.85 2.48 20.06
N ARG A 98 -13.11 2.51 20.54
CA ARG A 98 -14.08 1.41 20.33
C ARG A 98 -14.42 1.24 18.85
N THR A 99 -14.57 2.35 18.12
CA THR A 99 -14.81 2.34 16.68
C THR A 99 -13.63 1.72 15.95
N LEU A 100 -12.40 2.13 16.25
CA LEU A 100 -11.21 1.57 15.63
C LEU A 100 -11.12 0.05 15.86
N THR A 101 -11.36 -0.42 17.09
CA THR A 101 -11.34 -1.85 17.42
C THR A 101 -12.30 -2.65 16.56
N ALA A 102 -13.58 -2.24 16.52
CA ALA A 102 -14.59 -2.95 15.73
C ALA A 102 -14.26 -2.94 14.22
N ARG A 103 -13.64 -1.87 13.72
CA ARG A 103 -13.25 -1.76 12.30
C ARG A 103 -12.07 -2.66 11.96
N LEU A 104 -11.02 -2.66 12.76
CA LEU A 104 -9.89 -3.58 12.58
C LEU A 104 -10.34 -5.05 12.66
N ASP A 105 -11.27 -5.38 13.55
CA ASP A 105 -11.84 -6.73 13.65
C ASP A 105 -12.72 -7.12 12.46
N GLY A 106 -13.44 -6.16 11.87
CA GLY A 106 -14.17 -6.37 10.62
C GLY A 106 -13.23 -6.60 9.44
N TRP A 107 -12.24 -5.73 9.27
CA TRP A 107 -11.29 -5.74 8.17
C TRP A 107 -10.32 -6.93 8.21
N ARG A 108 -9.95 -7.43 9.39
CA ARG A 108 -9.12 -8.65 9.48
C ARG A 108 -9.84 -9.92 9.04
N ARG A 109 -11.18 -9.89 8.98
CA ARG A 109 -12.04 -11.03 8.62
C ARG A 109 -12.42 -11.04 7.15
N THR A 110 -12.10 -9.99 6.38
CA THR A 110 -12.35 -9.96 4.95
C THR A 110 -11.52 -11.01 4.22
N ARG A 111 -11.96 -11.40 3.02
CA ARG A 111 -11.22 -12.26 2.11
C ARG A 111 -11.06 -11.55 0.76
N PRO A 112 -9.82 -11.21 0.34
CA PRO A 112 -8.59 -11.26 1.14
C PRO A 112 -8.63 -10.27 2.33
N ARG A 113 -7.73 -10.48 3.30
CA ARG A 113 -7.66 -9.68 4.53
C ARG A 113 -7.19 -8.27 4.21
N LEU A 114 -7.95 -7.26 4.63
CA LEU A 114 -7.58 -5.86 4.45
C LEU A 114 -6.50 -5.43 5.43
N VAL A 115 -6.54 -5.96 6.66
CA VAL A 115 -5.57 -5.64 7.71
C VAL A 115 -5.13 -6.89 8.47
N VAL A 116 -3.90 -6.85 8.99
CA VAL A 116 -3.37 -7.83 9.94
C VAL A 116 -2.88 -7.08 11.19
N PRO A 117 -3.62 -7.12 12.31
CA PRO A 117 -3.17 -6.52 13.56
C PRO A 117 -2.18 -7.43 14.28
N TYR A 118 -1.10 -6.86 14.80
CA TYR A 118 -0.09 -7.55 15.60
C TYR A 118 -0.15 -7.08 17.04
N SER A 119 -0.16 -8.04 17.97
CA SER A 119 -0.18 -7.76 19.40
C SER A 119 1.15 -8.15 20.04
N GLY A 120 1.62 -7.34 20.98
CA GLY A 120 2.82 -7.62 21.76
C GLY A 120 2.60 -8.71 22.82
N ARG A 121 3.60 -8.93 23.67
CA ARG A 121 3.50 -9.88 24.78
C ARG A 121 2.33 -9.53 25.70
N ARG A 122 1.52 -10.54 26.05
CA ARG A 122 0.42 -10.40 27.00
C ARG A 122 0.93 -9.90 28.36
N LYS A 123 0.30 -8.84 28.88
CA LYS A 123 0.48 -8.31 30.24
C LYS A 123 -0.83 -8.42 31.02
N ALA A 124 -0.85 -8.02 32.30
CA ALA A 124 -2.04 -8.10 33.17
C ALA A 124 -3.29 -7.42 32.57
N GLY A 125 -3.12 -6.38 31.73
CA GLY A 125 -4.20 -5.69 31.00
C GLY A 125 -4.49 -6.20 29.58
N GLY A 126 -3.90 -7.33 29.16
CA GLY A 126 -4.02 -7.87 27.80
C GLY A 126 -2.76 -7.69 26.95
N ALA A 127 -2.86 -8.11 25.68
CA ALA A 127 -1.78 -7.96 24.70
C ALA A 127 -1.96 -6.62 23.95
N PRO A 128 -1.03 -5.65 24.08
CA PRO A 128 -1.16 -4.35 23.43
C PRO A 128 -1.01 -4.50 21.91
N LEU A 129 -1.76 -3.72 21.14
CA LEU A 129 -1.54 -3.61 19.70
C LEU A 129 -0.21 -2.90 19.45
N VAL A 130 0.71 -3.53 18.70
CA VAL A 130 2.05 -3.00 18.42
C VAL A 130 2.24 -2.61 16.95
N ALA A 131 1.45 -3.20 16.05
CA ALA A 131 1.44 -2.80 14.64
C ALA A 131 0.13 -3.19 13.96
N VAL A 132 -0.14 -2.55 12.83
CA VAL A 132 -1.17 -2.97 11.86
C VAL A 132 -0.52 -3.03 10.49
N GLN A 133 -0.59 -4.18 9.81
CA GLN A 133 -0.17 -4.31 8.42
C GLN A 133 -1.37 -4.17 7.50
N LEU A 134 -1.18 -3.48 6.37
CA LEU A 134 -2.04 -3.57 5.19
C LEU A 134 -1.32 -4.43 4.15
N PRO A 135 -1.68 -5.72 3.98
CA PRO A 135 -0.93 -6.65 3.13
C PRO A 135 -0.77 -6.16 1.68
N ALA A 136 -1.79 -5.51 1.12
CA ALA A 136 -1.74 -4.95 -0.22
C ALA A 136 -0.69 -3.83 -0.35
N VAL A 137 -0.49 -3.00 0.69
CA VAL A 137 0.58 -1.99 0.68
C VAL A 137 1.94 -2.67 0.70
N SER A 138 2.12 -3.71 1.53
CA SER A 138 3.38 -4.46 1.58
C SER A 138 3.75 -5.06 0.23
N ASP A 139 2.79 -5.73 -0.42
CA ASP A 139 2.99 -6.34 -1.73
C ASP A 139 3.33 -5.30 -2.80
N LEU A 140 2.66 -4.14 -2.80
CA LEU A 140 2.87 -3.09 -3.79
C LEU A 140 4.16 -2.29 -3.58
N VAL A 141 4.57 -2.06 -2.34
CA VAL A 141 5.86 -1.43 -2.03
C VAL A 141 7.01 -2.31 -2.50
N LEU A 142 6.96 -3.61 -2.20
CA LEU A 142 7.98 -4.56 -2.65
C LEU A 142 7.99 -4.75 -4.16
N TRP A 143 6.82 -4.80 -4.80
CA TRP A 143 6.71 -4.82 -6.24
C TRP A 143 7.33 -3.56 -6.87
N ALA A 144 6.96 -2.36 -6.39
CA ALA A 144 7.50 -1.11 -6.92
C ALA A 144 9.02 -1.01 -6.71
N ALA A 145 9.52 -1.46 -5.57
CA ALA A 145 10.95 -1.55 -5.30
C ALA A 145 11.65 -2.49 -6.30
N THR A 146 11.07 -3.66 -6.56
CA THR A 146 11.63 -4.65 -7.51
C THR A 146 11.65 -4.09 -8.93
N VAL A 147 10.54 -3.54 -9.40
CA VAL A 147 10.42 -2.93 -10.75
C VAL A 147 11.43 -1.80 -10.92
N ARG A 148 11.63 -0.96 -9.90
CA ARG A 148 12.58 0.15 -9.98
C ARG A 148 14.03 -0.23 -9.71
N ALA A 149 14.29 -1.43 -9.20
CA ALA A 149 15.65 -1.94 -9.05
C ALA A 149 16.21 -2.42 -10.39
N VAL A 150 15.37 -2.96 -11.28
CA VAL A 150 15.79 -3.39 -12.61
C VAL A 150 15.99 -2.17 -13.53
N PRO A 151 17.22 -1.90 -14.01
CA PRO A 151 17.43 -0.90 -15.05
C PRO A 151 16.89 -1.41 -16.38
N ASP A 152 16.31 -0.51 -17.17
CA ASP A 152 15.82 -0.84 -18.51
C ASP A 152 16.96 -1.27 -19.45
N ALA A 153 16.71 -2.26 -20.29
CA ALA A 153 17.70 -2.81 -21.21
C ALA A 153 18.12 -1.83 -22.33
N VAL A 154 17.29 -0.83 -22.63
CA VAL A 154 17.51 0.12 -23.74
C VAL A 154 18.36 1.31 -23.30
N ASP A 155 18.04 1.94 -22.17
CA ASP A 155 18.72 3.18 -21.73
C ASP A 155 19.43 3.08 -20.36
N GLY A 156 19.37 1.91 -19.72
CA GLY A 156 20.00 1.66 -18.42
C GLY A 156 19.34 2.38 -17.25
N ARG A 157 18.20 3.06 -17.46
CA ARG A 157 17.50 3.82 -16.42
C ARG A 157 16.39 2.99 -15.81
N PRO A 158 16.12 3.13 -14.49
CA PRO A 158 14.98 2.49 -13.88
C PRO A 158 13.66 3.07 -14.44
N PRO A 159 12.57 2.30 -14.42
CA PRO A 159 11.22 2.79 -14.73
C PRO A 159 10.88 4.10 -14.00
N HIS A 160 10.25 5.03 -14.71
CA HIS A 160 9.97 6.35 -14.14
C HIS A 160 8.95 6.27 -13.01
N PRO A 161 9.17 6.99 -11.89
CA PRO A 161 8.33 6.91 -10.71
C PRO A 161 6.84 7.17 -10.96
N LEU A 162 6.48 8.02 -11.93
CA LEU A 162 5.07 8.30 -12.22
C LEU A 162 4.36 7.15 -12.96
N LEU A 163 5.07 6.41 -13.83
CA LEU A 163 4.49 5.24 -14.49
C LEU A 163 4.26 4.12 -13.47
N VAL A 164 5.26 3.88 -12.61
CA VAL A 164 5.14 2.92 -11.50
C VAL A 164 4.04 3.35 -10.52
N ALA A 165 3.86 4.65 -10.27
CA ALA A 165 2.76 5.16 -9.45
C ALA A 165 1.37 4.93 -10.09
N ASP A 166 1.25 5.10 -11.40
CA ASP A 166 0.02 4.85 -12.16
C ASP A 166 -0.39 3.38 -12.12
N ALA A 167 0.59 2.49 -12.31
CA ALA A 167 0.42 1.05 -12.15
C ALA A 167 0.06 0.69 -10.71
N ALA A 168 0.82 1.18 -9.72
CA ALA A 168 0.57 0.91 -8.31
C ALA A 168 -0.84 1.31 -7.86
N GLU A 169 -1.34 2.46 -8.31
CA GLU A 169 -2.71 2.89 -8.01
C GLU A 169 -3.75 1.94 -8.59
N ARG A 170 -3.58 1.51 -9.85
CA ARG A 170 -4.53 0.59 -10.50
C ARG A 170 -4.49 -0.81 -9.90
N LEU A 171 -3.30 -1.30 -9.57
CA LEU A 171 -3.11 -2.58 -8.88
C LEU A 171 -3.75 -2.56 -7.49
N ALA A 172 -3.56 -1.46 -6.75
CA ALA A 172 -4.21 -1.23 -5.47
C ALA A 172 -5.74 -1.24 -5.60
N MET A 173 -6.29 -0.55 -6.60
CA MET A 173 -7.73 -0.56 -6.91
C MET A 173 -8.26 -1.97 -7.18
N LEU A 174 -7.48 -2.79 -7.89
CA LEU A 174 -7.83 -4.16 -8.24
C LEU A 174 -7.58 -5.17 -7.12
N ASP A 175 -6.94 -4.74 -6.03
CA ASP A 175 -6.53 -5.57 -4.90
C ASP A 175 -5.66 -6.76 -5.34
N THR A 176 -4.70 -6.48 -6.22
CA THR A 176 -3.82 -7.48 -6.82
C THR A 176 -2.36 -7.11 -6.60
N ARG A 177 -1.50 -8.14 -6.65
CA ARG A 177 -0.06 -7.95 -6.77
C ARG A 177 0.27 -7.41 -8.16
N GLY A 178 1.39 -6.71 -8.26
CA GLY A 178 1.86 -6.19 -9.54
C GLY A 178 2.36 -7.28 -10.49
N PRO A 179 2.24 -7.07 -11.80
CA PRO A 179 2.75 -7.99 -12.82
C PRO A 179 4.29 -8.02 -12.80
N ALA A 180 4.87 -9.09 -13.33
CA ALA A 180 6.27 -9.07 -13.73
C ALA A 180 6.40 -8.17 -14.97
N THR A 181 7.40 -7.30 -14.98
CA THR A 181 7.69 -6.39 -16.08
C THR A 181 9.19 -6.31 -16.24
N ASP A 182 9.69 -6.51 -17.46
CA ASP A 182 11.14 -6.51 -17.73
C ASP A 182 11.64 -5.16 -18.27
N GLY A 183 10.72 -4.23 -18.56
CA GLY A 183 11.06 -2.89 -19.03
C GLY A 183 9.88 -1.93 -19.10
N TRP A 184 10.16 -0.74 -19.65
CA TRP A 184 9.19 0.33 -19.80
C TRP A 184 7.97 0.00 -20.67
N PRO A 185 8.10 -0.63 -21.86
CA PRO A 185 6.96 -0.94 -22.72
C PRO A 185 5.96 -1.87 -22.03
N ASP A 186 6.45 -2.97 -21.44
CA ASP A 186 5.60 -3.94 -20.74
C ASP A 186 4.85 -3.33 -19.55
N LEU A 187 5.49 -2.37 -18.85
CA LEU A 187 4.84 -1.65 -17.76
C LEU A 187 3.76 -0.70 -18.28
N ASP A 188 3.96 -0.04 -19.42
CA ASP A 188 2.97 0.85 -20.00
C ASP A 188 1.75 0.06 -20.51
N ASP A 189 1.98 -1.05 -21.20
CA ASP A 189 0.94 -1.99 -21.64
C ASP A 189 0.16 -2.53 -20.43
N ALA A 190 0.86 -2.91 -19.36
CA ALA A 190 0.23 -3.32 -18.12
C ALA A 190 -0.66 -2.21 -17.53
N VAL A 191 -0.24 -0.94 -17.57
CA VAL A 191 -1.07 0.18 -17.09
C VAL A 191 -2.37 0.31 -17.90
N GLU A 192 -2.33 0.08 -19.21
CA GLU A 192 -3.52 0.08 -20.07
C GLU A 192 -4.46 -1.08 -19.73
N ASP A 193 -3.92 -2.29 -19.64
CA ASP A 193 -4.66 -3.51 -19.30
C ASP A 193 -5.35 -3.41 -17.93
N LEU A 194 -4.64 -2.86 -16.94
CA LEU A 194 -5.20 -2.62 -15.61
C LEU A 194 -6.32 -1.57 -15.66
N GLY A 195 -6.18 -0.54 -16.50
CA GLY A 195 -7.24 0.43 -16.75
C GLY A 195 -8.50 -0.22 -17.33
N ALA A 196 -8.33 -1.05 -18.37
CA ALA A 196 -9.42 -1.81 -18.97
C ALA A 196 -10.08 -2.78 -17.96
N ALA A 197 -9.27 -3.41 -17.08
CA ALA A 197 -9.78 -4.28 -16.02
C ALA A 197 -10.63 -3.52 -14.99
N ILE A 198 -10.25 -2.29 -14.62
CA ILE A 198 -11.05 -1.44 -13.73
C ILE A 198 -12.40 -1.10 -14.38
N VAL A 199 -12.40 -0.71 -15.67
CA VAL A 199 -13.63 -0.42 -16.43
C VAL A 199 -14.56 -1.64 -16.46
N ARG A 200 -14.02 -2.84 -16.71
CA ARG A 200 -14.80 -4.09 -16.68
C ARG A 200 -15.46 -4.39 -15.33
N LYS A 201 -14.88 -3.90 -14.22
CA LYS A 201 -15.47 -4.00 -12.88
C LYS A 201 -16.45 -2.86 -12.54
N GLY A 202 -16.76 -1.98 -13.49
CA GLY A 202 -17.64 -0.83 -13.29
C GLY A 202 -16.98 0.34 -12.57
N GLY A 203 -15.64 0.37 -12.50
CA GLY A 203 -14.87 1.48 -11.95
C GLY A 203 -14.41 2.46 -13.03
N GLU A 204 -14.08 3.67 -12.60
CA GLU A 204 -13.39 4.64 -13.44
C GLU A 204 -11.86 4.54 -13.20
N PRO A 205 -11.04 4.29 -14.23
CA PRO A 205 -9.59 4.26 -14.08
C PRO A 205 -9.06 5.68 -13.79
N PRO A 206 -8.05 5.85 -12.93
CA PRO A 206 -7.50 7.18 -12.65
C PRO A 206 -6.77 7.72 -13.88
N ALA A 207 -6.76 9.03 -14.09
CA ALA A 207 -6.04 9.64 -15.21
C ALA A 207 -4.53 9.31 -15.18
N ARG A 208 -3.89 9.16 -16.35
CA ARG A 208 -2.43 8.93 -16.43
C ARG A 208 -1.68 10.16 -15.92
N ARG A 209 -0.71 9.95 -15.02
CA ARG A 209 0.14 11.02 -14.46
C ARG A 209 1.12 11.56 -15.50
N LEU A 210 1.58 10.72 -16.42
CA LEU A 210 2.48 11.16 -17.49
C LEU A 210 1.78 12.05 -18.54
N GLU A 211 0.48 11.86 -18.76
CA GLU A 211 -0.30 12.70 -19.68
C GLU A 211 -0.56 14.09 -19.08
N THR A 212 -0.81 14.15 -17.76
CA THR A 212 -1.10 15.41 -17.05
C THR A 212 0.11 16.33 -16.87
N GLY A 213 1.33 15.85 -17.13
CA GLY A 213 2.57 16.64 -17.16
C GLY A 213 2.79 17.47 -18.42
N ARG A 214 2.02 17.24 -19.50
CA ARG A 214 1.99 18.11 -20.69
C ARG A 214 0.87 19.14 -20.54
N ARG A 215 1.13 20.22 -19.82
CA ARG A 215 0.46 21.50 -20.12
C ARG A 215 1.45 22.34 -20.92
N ARG A 216 1.02 22.73 -22.13
CA ARG A 216 1.68 23.74 -22.97
C ARG A 216 1.87 25.04 -22.19
#